data_AF-A0A3S1J586-F1
#
_entry.id   AF-A0A3S1J586-F1
#
_cell.length_a   1.000
_cell.length_b   1.000
_cell.length_c   1.000
_cell.angle_alpha   90.00
_cell.angle_beta   90.00
_cell.angle_gamma   90.00
#
_symmetry.space_group_name_H-M   'P 1'
#
loop_
_entity.id
_entity.type
_entity.pdbx_description
1 polymer ?
#
loop_
_entity_poly.entity_id
_entity_poly.type
_entity_poly.pdbx_seq_one_letter_code
_entity_poly.pdbx_strand_id
1 'polypeptide(L)'
;MQNLIFYALCVGLIISLTAGLTNNLSYSQISSEASSDSGATHTFTSTTSTQSNSASIQRNSLSLSAANLKQPQILKINAPSARLQGEISINGKVVQRLNDSSSKLDLSPYLSVGQQKIEVSAQYSPSTAAVSVEVQGSGNNISQQTSGSGTLNYTLDLDIQ
;
A
#
# COMPACT_ATOMS: atom_id res chain seq x y z
N MET A 1 -47.77 5.52 43.67
CA MET A 1 -47.36 4.34 44.47
C MET A 1 -46.36 3.59 43.60
N GLN A 2 -45.06 3.87 43.70
CA GLN A 2 -44.13 3.45 44.75
C GLN A 2 -43.34 2.21 44.27
N ASN A 3 -42.00 2.36 44.31
CA ASN A 3 -40.95 1.32 44.23
C ASN A 3 -40.55 0.88 42.81
N LEU A 4 -39.28 0.65 42.46
CA LEU A 4 -38.09 0.44 43.28
C LEU A 4 -36.84 0.66 42.42
N ILE A 5 -35.87 1.39 42.96
CA ILE A 5 -34.50 1.49 42.46
C ILE A 5 -33.81 0.17 42.74
N PHE A 6 -33.15 -0.44 41.74
CA PHE A 6 -32.07 -1.38 42.00
C PHE A 6 -30.81 -1.04 41.21
N TYR A 7 -29.90 -0.43 41.97
CA TYR A 7 -28.46 -0.43 41.80
C TYR A 7 -27.93 -1.86 41.54
N ALA A 8 -27.04 -2.01 40.56
CA ALA A 8 -26.13 -3.16 40.50
C ALA A 8 -24.76 -2.71 39.96
N LEU A 9 -23.93 -2.24 40.90
CA LEU A 9 -22.55 -2.65 41.10
C LEU A 9 -21.58 -2.55 39.89
N CYS A 10 -21.08 -1.34 39.63
CA CYS A 10 -19.75 -1.15 39.07
C CYS A 10 -18.71 -1.56 40.13
N VAL A 11 -18.26 -2.82 40.11
CA VAL A 11 -17.04 -3.25 40.80
C VAL A 11 -16.33 -4.31 39.96
N GLY A 12 -15.09 -4.03 39.58
CA GLY A 12 -14.07 -5.05 39.63
C GLY A 12 -13.13 -5.18 38.44
N LEU A 13 -11.93 -4.64 38.64
CA LEU A 13 -10.65 -5.19 38.20
C LEU A 13 -10.22 -5.00 36.74
N ILE A 14 -9.52 -3.88 36.55
CA ILE A 14 -8.42 -3.77 35.59
C ILE A 14 -7.31 -4.73 36.05
N ILE A 15 -7.12 -5.83 35.32
CA ILE A 15 -5.89 -6.64 35.40
C ILE A 15 -5.23 -6.57 34.03
N SER A 16 -4.25 -5.68 33.91
CA SER A 16 -3.33 -5.67 32.78
C SER A 16 -2.33 -6.80 32.96
N LEU A 17 -2.58 -7.97 32.35
CA LEU A 17 -1.55 -8.98 32.16
C LEU A 17 -0.76 -8.64 30.89
N THR A 18 0.35 -7.90 31.02
CA THR A 18 1.38 -7.87 29.99
C THR A 18 2.26 -9.10 30.16
N ALA A 19 1.85 -10.21 29.56
CA ALA A 19 2.75 -11.34 29.36
C ALA A 19 3.71 -11.00 28.22
N GLY A 20 4.94 -10.62 28.57
CA GLY A 20 6.04 -10.60 27.62
C GLY A 20 6.41 -12.02 27.22
N LEU A 21 6.24 -12.36 25.94
CA LEU A 21 6.78 -13.56 25.31
C LEU A 21 7.25 -13.23 23.87
N THR A 22 8.55 -12.93 23.82
CA THR A 22 9.59 -13.47 22.92
C THR A 22 9.32 -13.83 21.45
N ASN A 23 10.34 -13.46 20.66
CA ASN A 23 10.88 -14.08 19.45
C ASN A 23 10.14 -13.88 18.12
N ASN A 24 10.73 -13.04 17.26
CA ASN A 24 11.32 -13.52 15.99
C ASN A 24 12.27 -12.45 15.41
N LEU A 25 13.56 -12.50 15.78
CA LEU A 25 14.58 -11.90 14.92
C LEU A 25 14.74 -12.84 13.72
N SER A 26 14.06 -12.54 12.61
CA SER A 26 14.36 -13.15 11.33
C SER A 26 15.65 -12.54 10.80
N TYR A 27 16.75 -13.22 11.12
CA TYR A 27 18.08 -12.96 10.56
C TYR A 27 18.09 -13.51 9.13
N SER A 28 17.81 -12.68 8.14
CA SER A 28 18.04 -13.05 6.74
C SER A 28 19.53 -13.00 6.47
N GLN A 29 20.17 -14.18 6.48
CA GLN A 29 21.53 -14.40 6.02
C GLN A 29 21.61 -14.05 4.53
N ILE A 30 22.48 -13.09 4.16
CA ILE A 30 22.89 -12.88 2.78
C ILE A 30 24.35 -13.34 2.70
N SER A 31 24.55 -14.53 2.15
CA SER A 31 25.86 -15.01 1.71
C SER A 31 26.37 -14.09 0.59
N SER A 32 27.52 -13.46 0.85
CA SER A 32 28.21 -12.64 -0.14
C SER A 32 29.09 -13.54 -1.02
N GLU A 33 28.56 -13.95 -2.16
CA GLU A 33 29.35 -14.56 -3.23
C GLU A 33 29.81 -13.43 -4.16
N ALA A 34 31.05 -12.98 -3.98
CA ALA A 34 31.67 -12.04 -4.90
C ALA A 34 31.91 -12.75 -6.23
N SER A 35 31.17 -12.35 -7.27
CA SER A 35 31.56 -12.60 -8.66
C SER A 35 31.26 -11.36 -9.50
N SER A 36 32.34 -10.79 -10.02
CA SER A 36 32.33 -9.64 -10.92
C SER A 36 31.79 -10.06 -12.28
N ASP A 37 30.67 -9.46 -12.71
CA ASP A 37 30.32 -9.36 -14.13
C ASP A 37 29.40 -8.14 -14.38
N SER A 38 29.52 -7.60 -15.58
CA SER A 38 29.16 -6.23 -15.95
C SER A 38 27.72 -6.10 -16.43
N GLY A 39 26.99 -5.07 -15.96
CA GLY A 39 25.91 -4.43 -16.74
C GLY A 39 24.45 -4.87 -16.53
N ALA A 40 24.07 -5.44 -15.39
CA ALA A 40 22.66 -5.68 -15.06
C ALA A 40 22.16 -4.74 -13.95
N THR A 41 21.24 -3.83 -14.28
CA THR A 41 20.51 -3.04 -13.27
C THR A 41 19.59 -3.98 -12.50
N HIS A 42 20.04 -4.48 -11.35
CA HIS A 42 19.23 -5.33 -10.48
C HIS A 42 18.04 -4.53 -9.91
N THR A 43 16.83 -4.83 -10.37
CA THR A 43 15.59 -4.26 -9.81
C THR A 43 15.00 -5.24 -8.79
N PHE A 44 14.84 -4.78 -7.55
CA PHE A 44 14.23 -5.57 -6.48
C PHE A 44 12.81 -5.06 -6.21
N THR A 45 11.81 -5.94 -6.34
CA THR A 45 10.43 -5.65 -5.90
C THR A 45 10.19 -6.38 -4.59
N SER A 46 9.90 -5.64 -3.51
CA SER A 46 9.52 -6.22 -2.22
C SER A 46 8.07 -5.84 -1.90
N THR A 47 7.24 -6.84 -1.59
CA THR A 47 5.84 -6.65 -1.22
C THR A 47 5.70 -6.97 0.27
N THR A 48 5.45 -5.96 1.09
CA THR A 48 5.29 -6.15 2.55
C THR A 48 3.89 -5.68 2.96
N SER A 49 3.06 -6.62 3.44
CA SER A 49 1.74 -6.30 3.98
C SER A 49 1.86 -6.01 5.47
N THR A 50 1.93 -4.73 5.87
CA THR A 50 1.90 -4.34 7.29
C THR A 50 0.44 -4.19 7.73
N GLN A 51 -0.06 -5.13 8.52
CA GLN A 51 -1.40 -5.07 9.10
C GLN A 51 -1.32 -4.45 10.51
N SER A 52 -1.52 -3.14 10.61
CA SER A 52 -1.83 -2.47 11.88
C SER A 52 -3.36 -2.40 12.06
N ASN A 53 -3.84 -2.37 13.31
CA ASN A 53 -5.21 -2.67 13.75
C ASN A 53 -6.38 -1.78 13.24
N SER A 54 -6.24 -1.04 12.14
CA SER A 54 -7.34 -0.29 11.52
C SER A 54 -7.02 -0.07 10.03
N ALA A 55 -7.78 -0.71 9.15
CA ALA A 55 -7.63 -0.75 7.68
C ALA A 55 -6.29 -1.33 7.17
N SER A 56 -6.36 -2.45 6.45
CA SER A 56 -5.21 -3.05 5.76
C SER A 56 -4.65 -2.08 4.71
N ILE A 57 -3.41 -1.63 4.87
CA ILE A 57 -2.68 -0.87 3.85
C ILE A 57 -1.78 -1.84 3.11
N GLN A 58 -1.92 -1.90 1.78
CA GLN A 58 -0.99 -2.64 0.93
C GLN A 58 0.17 -1.73 0.54
N ARG A 59 1.40 -2.20 0.74
CA ARG A 59 2.62 -1.44 0.43
C ARG A 59 3.55 -2.27 -0.45
N ASN A 60 4.05 -1.62 -1.51
CA ASN A 60 5.06 -2.15 -2.40
C ASN A 60 6.25 -1.20 -2.45
N SER A 61 7.44 -1.74 -2.67
CA SER A 61 8.66 -0.95 -2.89
C SER A 61 9.32 -1.36 -4.20
N LEU A 62 9.81 -0.37 -4.95
CA LEU A 62 10.43 -0.56 -6.26
C LEU A 62 11.62 0.39 -6.44
N SER A 63 12.77 -0.18 -6.77
CA SER A 63 13.93 0.61 -7.19
C SER A 63 13.94 0.80 -8.71
N LEU A 64 14.20 2.02 -9.17
CA LEU A 64 14.24 2.39 -10.59
C LEU A 64 15.52 3.15 -10.90
N SER A 65 16.09 2.95 -12.09
CA SER A 65 17.16 3.84 -12.55
C SER A 65 16.58 5.19 -13.02
N ALA A 66 17.33 6.28 -12.91
CA ALA A 66 16.94 7.58 -13.43
C ALA A 66 16.69 7.57 -14.94
N ALA A 67 17.34 6.65 -15.67
CA ALA A 67 17.10 6.42 -17.10
C ALA A 67 15.66 5.99 -17.40
N ASN A 68 15.01 5.29 -16.46
CA ASN A 68 13.61 4.85 -16.57
C ASN A 68 12.61 6.02 -16.53
N LEU A 69 12.99 7.19 -16.00
CA LEU A 69 12.15 8.39 -16.02
C LEU A 69 11.93 8.95 -17.44
N LYS A 70 12.76 8.55 -18.42
CA LYS A 70 12.60 8.95 -19.82
C LYS A 70 11.46 8.21 -20.52
N GLN A 71 10.87 7.20 -19.88
CA GLN A 71 9.73 6.47 -20.37
C GLN A 71 8.50 6.74 -19.50
N PRO A 72 7.28 6.64 -20.05
CA PRO A 72 6.06 6.78 -19.26
C PRO A 72 5.98 5.73 -18.15
N GLN A 73 5.68 6.16 -16.93
CA GLN A 73 5.46 5.32 -15.77
C GLN A 73 3.96 5.37 -15.45
N ILE A 74 3.19 4.38 -15.88
CA ILE A 74 1.73 4.43 -15.86
C ILE A 74 1.18 3.71 -14.64
N LEU A 75 0.47 4.42 -13.78
CA LEU A 75 -0.40 3.83 -12.76
C LEU A 75 -1.80 3.61 -13.34
N LYS A 76 -2.30 2.38 -13.27
CA LYS A 76 -3.65 1.99 -13.64
C LYS A 76 -4.38 1.46 -12.41
N ILE A 77 -5.63 1.87 -12.24
CA ILE A 77 -6.53 1.32 -11.24
C ILE A 77 -7.79 0.88 -11.97
N ASN A 78 -8.18 -0.39 -11.82
CA ASN A 78 -9.40 -0.91 -12.44
C ASN A 78 -10.30 -1.58 -11.40
N ALA A 79 -11.58 -1.19 -11.41
CA ALA A 79 -12.66 -1.69 -10.58
C ALA A 79 -13.90 -1.95 -11.46
N PRO A 80 -13.87 -2.94 -12.38
CA PRO A 80 -14.84 -3.06 -13.47
C PRO A 80 -16.29 -3.23 -13.02
N SER A 81 -16.49 -3.77 -11.82
CA SER A 81 -17.82 -4.01 -11.24
C SER A 81 -18.10 -3.11 -10.02
N ALA A 82 -17.36 -2.02 -9.85
CA ALA A 82 -17.54 -1.08 -8.75
C ALA A 82 -17.33 0.39 -9.16
N ARG A 83 -17.91 1.30 -8.37
CA ARG A 83 -17.60 2.73 -8.44
C ARG A 83 -16.50 3.05 -7.44
N LEU A 84 -15.40 3.63 -7.91
CA LEU A 84 -14.28 4.07 -7.07
C LEU A 84 -14.43 5.57 -6.77
N GLN A 85 -14.23 5.95 -5.51
CA GLN A 85 -14.19 7.36 -5.08
C GLN A 85 -12.99 7.59 -4.17
N GLY A 86 -12.14 8.55 -4.49
CA GLY A 86 -10.93 8.80 -3.72
C GLY A 86 -9.92 9.67 -4.46
N GLU A 87 -8.64 9.45 -4.16
CA GLU A 87 -7.55 10.23 -4.71
C GLU A 87 -6.25 9.45 -4.86
N ILE A 88 -5.41 9.95 -5.76
CA ILE A 88 -4.02 9.59 -5.92
C ILE A 88 -3.18 10.80 -5.49
N SER A 89 -2.25 10.58 -4.58
CA SER A 89 -1.28 11.58 -4.15
C SER A 89 0.14 11.11 -4.39
N ILE A 90 1.03 12.06 -4.67
CA ILE A 90 2.45 11.84 -4.88
C ILE A 90 3.20 12.79 -3.95
N ASN A 91 4.04 12.24 -3.09
CA ASN A 91 4.74 12.97 -2.03
C ASN A 91 3.80 13.85 -1.19
N GLY A 92 2.60 13.32 -0.87
CA GLY A 92 1.56 14.02 -0.10
C GLY A 92 0.76 15.07 -0.88
N LYS A 93 1.05 15.32 -2.17
CA LYS A 93 0.27 16.23 -3.02
C LYS A 93 -0.73 15.45 -3.87
N VAL A 94 -2.01 15.78 -3.77
CA VAL A 94 -3.05 15.20 -4.63
C VAL A 94 -2.81 15.62 -6.09
N VAL A 95 -2.73 14.63 -6.98
CA VAL A 95 -2.52 14.83 -8.42
C VAL A 95 -3.70 14.40 -9.27
N GLN A 96 -4.53 13.47 -8.77
CA GLN A 96 -5.74 13.03 -9.46
C GLN A 96 -6.82 12.58 -8.48
N ARG A 97 -8.07 12.96 -8.76
CA ARG A 97 -9.25 12.40 -8.07
C ARG A 97 -9.76 11.16 -8.82
N LEU A 98 -10.31 10.23 -8.06
CA LEU A 98 -10.94 9.00 -8.52
C LEU A 98 -12.44 9.14 -8.31
N ASN A 99 -13.22 8.96 -9.38
CA ASN A 99 -14.68 9.10 -9.36
C ASN A 99 -15.38 8.19 -10.38
N ASP A 100 -14.67 7.16 -10.89
CA ASP A 100 -15.16 6.24 -11.92
C ASP A 100 -14.68 4.80 -11.64
N SER A 101 -15.06 3.82 -12.45
CA SER A 101 -14.65 2.41 -12.32
C SER A 101 -13.20 2.15 -12.74
N SER A 102 -12.51 3.13 -13.32
CA SER A 102 -11.11 2.98 -13.74
C SER A 102 -10.38 4.31 -13.74
N SER A 103 -9.06 4.26 -13.58
CA SER A 103 -8.18 5.41 -13.66
C SER A 103 -6.85 5.05 -14.31
N LYS A 104 -6.28 5.98 -15.06
CA LYS A 104 -4.95 5.89 -15.65
C LYS A 104 -4.23 7.22 -15.44
N LEU A 105 -3.06 7.18 -14.82
CA LEU A 105 -2.22 8.34 -14.54
C LEU A 105 -0.81 8.07 -15.04
N ASP A 106 -0.25 9.01 -15.81
CA ASP A 106 1.19 9.04 -16.07
C ASP A 106 1.90 9.68 -14.86
N LEU A 107 2.75 8.89 -14.19
CA LEU A 107 3.51 9.31 -13.02
C LEU A 107 4.77 10.09 -13.42
N SER A 108 5.31 9.90 -14.63
CA SER A 108 6.58 10.49 -15.06
C SER A 108 6.74 11.99 -14.80
N PRO A 109 5.75 12.87 -15.03
CA PRO A 109 5.90 14.30 -14.74
C PRO A 109 5.97 14.65 -13.24
N TYR A 110 5.71 13.70 -12.36
CA TYR A 110 5.71 13.87 -10.90
C TYR A 110 6.88 13.18 -10.21
N LEU A 111 7.69 12.43 -10.96
CA LEU A 111 8.83 11.68 -10.42
C LEU A 111 10.14 12.43 -10.63
N SER A 112 11.00 12.38 -9.62
CA SER A 112 12.38 12.85 -9.68
C SER A 112 13.31 11.83 -9.03
N VAL A 113 14.61 11.95 -9.29
CA VAL A 113 15.64 11.14 -8.61
C VAL A 113 15.48 11.27 -7.08
N GLY A 114 15.72 10.17 -6.38
CA GLY A 114 15.55 10.00 -4.94
C GLY A 114 14.28 9.23 -4.57
N GLN A 115 13.93 9.29 -3.28
CA GLN A 115 12.76 8.62 -2.73
C GLN A 115 11.48 9.35 -3.15
N GLN A 116 10.55 8.61 -3.74
CA GLN A 116 9.22 9.09 -4.11
C GLN A 116 8.17 8.18 -3.49
N LYS A 117 7.07 8.76 -3.03
CA LYS A 117 5.97 8.00 -2.44
C LYS A 117 4.67 8.28 -3.19
N ILE A 118 4.02 7.22 -3.66
CA ILE A 118 2.72 7.28 -4.31
C ILE A 118 1.70 6.63 -3.38
N GLU A 119 0.60 7.31 -3.12
CA GLU A 119 -0.46 6.84 -2.23
C GLU A 119 -1.80 6.90 -2.97
N VAL A 120 -2.56 5.81 -2.88
CA VAL A 120 -3.93 5.72 -3.36
C VAL A 120 -4.81 5.48 -2.15
N SER A 121 -5.75 6.39 -1.91
CA SER A 121 -6.78 6.23 -0.88
C SER A 121 -8.15 6.39 -1.52
N ALA A 122 -8.94 5.33 -1.48
CA ALA A 122 -10.25 5.30 -2.10
C ALA A 122 -11.22 4.36 -1.39
N GLN A 123 -12.49 4.59 -1.60
CA GLN A 123 -13.58 3.68 -1.29
C GLN A 123 -14.18 3.15 -2.59
N TYR A 124 -14.68 1.92 -2.57
CA TYR A 124 -15.36 1.32 -3.71
C TYR A 124 -16.63 0.57 -3.29
N SER A 125 -17.63 0.61 -4.17
CA SER A 125 -18.91 -0.07 -3.95
C SER A 125 -19.38 -0.80 -5.22
N PRO A 126 -19.86 -2.06 -5.12
CA PRO A 126 -20.01 -2.86 -3.90
C PRO A 126 -18.67 -3.29 -3.31
N SER A 127 -18.61 -3.48 -1.99
CA SER A 127 -17.37 -3.83 -1.26
C SER A 127 -16.78 -5.19 -1.63
N THR A 128 -17.59 -6.04 -2.27
CA THR A 128 -17.21 -7.36 -2.77
C THR A 128 -16.55 -7.32 -4.14
N ALA A 129 -16.58 -6.17 -4.84
CA ALA A 129 -15.96 -6.05 -6.14
C ALA A 129 -14.44 -6.18 -6.04
N ALA A 130 -13.84 -6.79 -7.08
CA ALA A 130 -12.40 -6.82 -7.23
C ALA A 130 -11.88 -5.46 -7.74
N VAL A 131 -10.84 -4.96 -7.09
CA VAL A 131 -10.09 -3.79 -7.51
C VAL A 131 -8.65 -4.18 -7.76
N SER A 132 -8.09 -3.73 -8.87
CA SER A 132 -6.70 -3.96 -9.24
C SER A 132 -5.95 -2.63 -9.34
N VAL A 133 -4.72 -2.64 -8.87
CA VAL A 133 -3.76 -1.55 -9.02
C VAL A 133 -2.57 -2.12 -9.77
N GLU A 134 -2.21 -1.47 -10.88
CA GLU A 134 -1.11 -1.88 -11.73
C GLU A 134 -0.19 -0.70 -12.00
N VAL A 135 1.13 -0.90 -11.87
CA VAL A 135 2.14 0.07 -12.29
C VAL A 135 2.89 -0.53 -13.46
N GLN A 136 2.84 0.13 -14.61
CA GLN A 136 3.50 -0.30 -15.84
C GLN A 136 4.59 0.70 -16.20
N GLY A 137 5.77 0.20 -16.57
CA GLY A 137 6.87 1.05 -17.00
C GLY A 137 8.03 0.26 -17.55
N SER A 138 9.16 0.95 -17.68
CA SER A 138 10.40 0.48 -18.29
C SER A 138 11.13 -0.57 -17.43
N GLY A 139 10.50 -1.75 -17.30
CA GLY A 139 11.12 -2.95 -16.73
C GLY A 139 10.32 -3.65 -15.65
N ASN A 140 9.26 -3.03 -15.10
CA ASN A 140 8.51 -3.58 -13.97
C ASN A 140 7.01 -3.44 -14.14
N ASN A 141 6.30 -4.53 -13.81
CA ASN A 141 4.86 -4.54 -13.65
C ASN A 141 4.55 -4.98 -12.22
N ILE A 142 4.04 -4.06 -11.41
CA ILE A 142 3.48 -4.42 -10.11
C ILE A 142 1.99 -4.51 -10.32
N SER A 143 1.39 -5.66 -10.00
CA SER A 143 -0.06 -5.85 -10.02
C SER A 143 -0.51 -6.33 -8.66
N GLN A 144 -1.46 -5.62 -8.06
CA GLN A 144 -2.06 -5.98 -6.80
C GLN A 144 -3.58 -5.99 -6.95
N GLN A 145 -4.21 -7.04 -6.45
CA GLN A 145 -5.67 -7.13 -6.36
C GLN A 145 -6.11 -7.08 -4.90
N THR A 146 -7.26 -6.45 -4.67
CA THR A 146 -7.96 -6.42 -3.38
C THR A 146 -9.46 -6.56 -3.59
N SER A 147 -10.16 -7.14 -2.60
CA SER A 147 -11.62 -7.26 -2.57
C SER A 147 -12.09 -7.46 -1.12
N GLY A 148 -13.36 -7.18 -0.83
CA GLY A 148 -14.01 -7.58 0.42
C GLY A 148 -14.02 -6.55 1.54
N SER A 149 -13.42 -5.37 1.35
CA SER A 149 -13.38 -4.30 2.37
C SER A 149 -14.08 -3.00 1.95
N GLY A 150 -14.38 -2.83 0.66
CA GLY A 150 -14.89 -1.56 0.11
C GLY A 150 -13.91 -0.39 0.23
N THR A 151 -12.65 -0.66 0.60
CA THR A 151 -11.60 0.35 0.76
C THR A 151 -10.35 -0.08 0.03
N LEU A 152 -9.76 0.83 -0.74
CA LEU A 152 -8.47 0.69 -1.40
C LEU A 152 -7.49 1.66 -0.72
N ASN A 153 -6.54 1.11 0.03
CA ASN A 153 -5.40 1.85 0.56
C ASN A 153 -4.12 1.20 0.05
N TYR A 154 -3.43 1.89 -0.84
CA TYR A 154 -2.22 1.39 -1.49
C TYR A 154 -1.10 2.43 -1.40
N THR A 155 0.10 1.97 -1.09
CA THR A 155 1.32 2.77 -1.07
C THR A 155 2.38 2.12 -1.95
N LEU A 156 2.99 2.91 -2.82
CA LEU A 156 4.17 2.53 -3.59
C LEU A 156 5.32 3.46 -3.22
N ASP A 157 6.35 2.88 -2.61
CA ASP A 157 7.60 3.56 -2.33
C ASP A 157 8.57 3.30 -3.50
N LEU A 158 8.98 4.36 -4.19
CA LEU A 158 9.96 4.30 -5.27
C LEU A 158 11.29 4.85 -4.79
N ASP A 159 12.37 4.13 -5.09
CA ASP A 159 13.73 4.63 -4.93
C ASP A 159 14.36 4.80 -6.31
N ILE A 160 14.54 6.04 -6.75
CA ILE A 160 15.05 6.34 -8.10
C ILE A 160 16.51 6.78 -8.01
N GLN A 161 17.42 6.02 -8.66
CA GLN A 161 18.87 6.24 -8.60
C GLN A 161 19.49 6.57 -9.96
#